data_AF-A0A3D5SEK3-F1
#
_entry.id   AF-A0A3D5SEK3-F1
#
_cell.length_a   1.000
_cell.length_b   1.000
_cell.length_c   1.000
_cell.angle_alpha   90.00
_cell.angle_beta   90.00
_cell.angle_gamma   90.00
#
_symmetry.space_group_name_H-M   'P 1'
#
loop_
_entity.id
_entity.type
_entity.pdbx_description
1 polymer ?
#
loop_
_entity_poly.entity_id
_entity_poly.type
_entity_poly.pdbx_seq_one_letter_code
_entity_poly.pdbx_strand_id
1 'polypeptide(L)'
;MAKNNNGKNGSPLVSSPSRSGRSSSGGAGNGNGNGNGNNNVSYEAKDIYVLEGLEPVRKRPGMYIGSTGVEGLHHLIWEVADNSLDEAMAGYANEIEIALLPNNRVRVKDNGRGIPVDIHSHTKKSALETVLCTLHAGGK
;
A
#
# COMPACT_ATOMS: atom_id res chain seq x y z
N MET A 1 5.37 -12.59 -15.61
CA MET A 1 5.06 -13.96 -16.08
C MET A 1 4.67 -14.82 -14.87
N ALA A 2 3.41 -14.75 -14.44
CA ALA A 2 2.93 -15.48 -13.25
C ALA A 2 2.26 -16.79 -13.67
N LYS A 3 2.76 -17.91 -13.14
CA LYS A 3 2.18 -19.25 -13.31
C LYS A 3 1.03 -19.40 -12.31
N ASN A 4 -0.17 -19.62 -12.83
CA ASN A 4 -1.36 -20.04 -12.10
C ASN A 4 -1.29 -21.55 -11.86
N ASN A 5 -1.31 -22.00 -10.60
CA ASN A 5 -1.45 -23.41 -10.25
C ASN A 5 -2.59 -23.56 -9.24
N ASN A 6 -3.73 -23.98 -9.77
CA ASN A 6 -4.91 -24.35 -9.01
C ASN A 6 -4.82 -25.86 -8.69
N GLY A 7 -5.05 -26.24 -7.43
CA GLY A 7 -5.35 -27.62 -7.05
C GLY A 7 -4.61 -28.13 -5.82
N LYS A 8 -5.32 -28.23 -4.70
CA LYS A 8 -5.56 -29.48 -3.95
C LYS A 8 -6.39 -29.20 -2.68
N ASN A 9 -7.56 -29.85 -2.62
CA ASN A 9 -8.38 -30.01 -1.42
C ASN A 9 -7.66 -30.93 -0.40
N GLY A 10 -7.83 -30.68 0.90
CA GLY A 10 -7.47 -31.67 1.93
C GLY A 10 -7.42 -31.18 3.38
N SER A 11 -8.59 -31.15 4.03
CA SER A 11 -8.86 -31.38 5.48
C SER A 11 -8.41 -30.35 6.55
N PRO A 12 -9.29 -29.97 7.51
CA PRO A 12 -8.93 -29.16 8.66
C PRO A 12 -8.47 -30.04 9.83
N LEU A 13 -7.25 -29.85 10.32
CA LEU A 13 -6.81 -30.42 11.60
C LEU A 13 -7.22 -29.48 12.73
N VAL A 14 -8.31 -29.83 13.40
CA VAL A 14 -8.68 -29.29 14.71
C VAL A 14 -7.78 -29.97 15.75
N SER A 15 -7.05 -29.19 16.56
CA SER A 15 -6.40 -29.68 17.77
C SER A 15 -7.07 -29.03 18.99
N SER A 16 -7.77 -29.87 19.74
CA SER A 16 -8.49 -29.58 20.98
C SER A 16 -7.56 -29.09 22.11
N PRO A 17 -7.99 -28.13 22.95
CA PRO A 17 -7.25 -27.77 24.16
C PRO A 17 -7.44 -28.83 25.25
N SER A 18 -6.33 -29.22 25.88
CA SER A 18 -6.27 -30.16 27.00
C SER A 18 -6.97 -29.58 28.24
N ARG A 19 -7.86 -30.39 28.83
CA ARG A 19 -8.62 -30.10 30.04
C ARG A 19 -7.90 -30.78 31.22
N SER A 20 -7.31 -30.00 32.13
CA SER A 20 -6.87 -30.48 33.45
C SER A 20 -7.52 -29.63 34.53
N GLY A 21 -8.39 -30.24 35.33
CA GLY A 21 -9.15 -29.56 36.37
C GLY A 21 -8.39 -29.33 37.67
N ARG A 22 -8.93 -28.45 38.51
CA ARG A 22 -8.93 -28.61 39.97
C ARG A 22 -10.02 -27.73 40.61
N SER A 23 -10.75 -28.35 41.53
CA SER A 23 -11.84 -27.81 42.34
C SER A 23 -11.35 -27.15 43.64
N SER A 24 -11.98 -26.06 44.09
CA SER A 24 -12.17 -25.75 45.52
C SER A 24 -13.12 -24.56 45.77
N SER A 25 -14.30 -24.87 46.34
CA SER A 25 -15.05 -24.22 47.42
C SER A 25 -15.09 -22.68 47.63
N GLY A 26 -16.32 -22.15 47.67
CA GLY A 26 -16.84 -21.38 48.83
C GLY A 26 -17.01 -19.87 48.68
N GLY A 27 -18.25 -19.37 48.82
CA GLY A 27 -18.53 -17.98 49.22
C GLY A 27 -19.74 -17.33 48.51
N ALA A 28 -20.90 -17.32 49.17
CA ALA A 28 -22.06 -16.51 48.79
C ALA A 28 -21.88 -15.06 49.25
N GLY A 29 -22.15 -14.09 48.37
CA GLY A 29 -22.15 -12.65 48.66
C GLY A 29 -23.07 -11.90 47.69
N ASN A 30 -24.03 -11.18 48.25
CA ASN A 30 -25.20 -10.56 47.64
C ASN A 30 -24.86 -9.36 46.73
N GLY A 31 -25.72 -9.09 45.74
CA GLY A 31 -25.45 -8.18 44.63
C GLY A 31 -25.64 -6.69 44.91
N ASN A 32 -25.04 -5.88 44.02
CA ASN A 32 -25.63 -4.62 43.56
C ASN A 32 -25.10 -4.33 42.15
N GLY A 33 -25.97 -4.47 41.15
CA GLY A 33 -25.66 -4.04 39.79
C GLY A 33 -25.71 -2.52 39.68
N ASN A 34 -24.90 -1.93 38.81
CA ASN A 34 -25.40 -1.36 37.57
C ASN A 34 -24.22 -0.80 36.75
N GLY A 35 -24.17 -1.12 35.46
CA GLY A 35 -23.15 -0.59 34.55
C GLY A 35 -22.61 -1.60 33.53
N ASN A 36 -23.42 -2.56 33.06
CA ASN A 36 -23.03 -3.35 31.89
C ASN A 36 -23.26 -2.50 30.64
N GLY A 37 -22.30 -1.61 30.36
CA GLY A 37 -22.16 -0.94 29.07
C GLY A 37 -21.73 -1.96 28.01
N ASN A 38 -22.63 -2.88 27.64
CA ASN A 38 -22.47 -3.72 26.47
C ASN A 38 -22.66 -2.85 25.23
N ASN A 39 -21.66 -2.03 24.92
CA ASN A 39 -21.50 -1.45 23.60
C ASN A 39 -21.15 -2.61 22.66
N ASN A 40 -22.18 -3.30 22.18
CA ASN A 40 -22.06 -4.27 21.10
C ASN A 40 -21.61 -3.49 19.86
N VAL A 41 -20.30 -3.35 19.67
CA VAL A 41 -19.72 -2.77 18.47
C VAL A 41 -19.96 -3.80 17.36
N SER A 42 -21.09 -3.64 16.67
CA SER A 42 -21.42 -4.42 15.47
C SER A 42 -20.41 -4.04 14.39
N TYR A 43 -19.65 -5.02 13.91
CA TYR A 43 -18.79 -4.89 12.75
C TYR A 43 -19.51 -5.48 11.55
N GLU A 44 -20.01 -4.61 10.67
CA GLU A 44 -20.83 -4.96 9.53
C GLU A 44 -20.07 -4.69 8.22
N ALA A 45 -20.58 -5.21 7.10
CA ALA A 45 -19.95 -5.00 5.79
C ALA A 45 -19.76 -3.51 5.44
N LYS A 46 -20.61 -2.63 5.97
CA LYS A 46 -20.52 -1.16 5.79
C LYS A 46 -19.28 -0.54 6.47
N ASP A 47 -18.69 -1.23 7.44
CA ASP A 47 -17.50 -0.78 8.16
C ASP A 47 -16.19 -1.16 7.42
N ILE A 48 -16.30 -1.87 6.30
CA ILE A 48 -15.20 -2.14 5.39
C ILE A 48 -15.04 -0.96 4.44
N TYR A 49 -13.91 -0.27 4.55
CA TYR A 49 -13.55 0.84 3.66
C TYR A 49 -12.58 0.37 2.57
N VAL A 50 -12.95 0.63 1.32
CA VAL A 50 -12.04 0.47 0.17
C VAL A 50 -11.43 1.83 -0.13
N LEU A 51 -10.10 1.89 -0.15
CA LEU A 51 -9.36 3.09 -0.53
C LEU A 51 -9.04 3.02 -2.03
N GLU A 52 -9.47 4.04 -2.77
CA GLU A 52 -9.32 4.09 -4.23
C GLU A 52 -8.20 5.06 -4.65
N GLY A 53 -7.67 4.84 -5.86
CA GLY A 53 -6.64 5.70 -6.45
C GLY A 53 -5.38 5.80 -5.58
N LEU A 54 -5.03 7.04 -5.20
CA LEU A 54 -3.82 7.33 -4.41
C LEU A 54 -4.08 7.49 -2.91
N GLU A 55 -5.34 7.34 -2.46
CA GLU A 55 -5.69 7.44 -1.04
C GLU A 55 -4.97 6.40 -0.15
N PRO A 56 -4.74 5.14 -0.59
CA PRO A 56 -3.92 4.20 0.17
C PRO A 56 -2.50 4.73 0.46
N VAL A 57 -1.88 5.40 -0.52
CA VAL A 57 -0.52 5.95 -0.41
C VAL A 57 -0.48 7.08 0.61
N ARG A 58 -1.46 7.98 0.54
CA ARG A 58 -1.58 9.12 1.47
C ARG A 58 -1.88 8.67 2.89
N LYS A 59 -2.73 7.65 3.06
CA LYS A 59 -3.12 7.15 4.38
C LYS A 59 -2.00 6.35 5.05
N ARG A 60 -1.18 5.64 4.27
CA ARG A 60 -0.10 4.76 4.77
C ARG A 60 1.20 4.95 3.96
N PRO A 61 1.84 6.13 4.02
CA PRO A 61 2.99 6.45 3.18
C PRO A 61 4.18 5.53 3.44
N GLY A 62 4.43 5.11 4.69
CA GLY A 62 5.55 4.22 5.03
C GLY A 62 5.53 2.87 4.29
N MET A 63 4.37 2.39 3.85
CA MET A 63 4.28 1.17 3.04
C MET A 63 4.84 1.34 1.62
N TYR A 64 4.85 2.57 1.10
CA TYR A 64 5.26 2.89 -0.27
C TYR A 64 6.64 3.52 -0.33
N ILE A 65 6.96 4.45 0.58
CA ILE A 65 8.22 5.20 0.57
C ILE A 65 9.14 4.83 1.75
N GLY A 66 8.78 3.79 2.53
CA GLY A 66 9.53 3.29 3.68
C GLY A 66 9.34 4.12 4.96
N SER A 67 9.58 5.44 4.88
CA SER A 67 9.50 6.36 6.03
C SER A 67 8.96 7.73 5.60
N THR A 68 8.51 8.55 6.54
CA THR A 68 8.21 9.98 6.29
C THR A 68 9.31 10.91 6.82
N GLY A 69 10.44 10.34 7.26
CA GLY A 69 11.64 11.08 7.64
C GLY A 69 12.54 11.45 6.46
N VAL A 70 13.80 11.78 6.74
CA VAL A 70 14.79 12.22 5.74
C VAL A 70 15.02 11.17 4.65
N GLU A 71 15.07 9.89 5.01
CA GLU A 71 15.26 8.79 4.06
C GLU A 71 14.10 8.71 3.05
N GLY A 72 12.86 8.73 3.53
CA GLY A 72 11.69 8.71 2.66
C GLY A 72 11.55 9.95 1.79
N LEU A 73 11.97 11.11 2.30
CA LEU A 73 12.02 12.34 1.49
C LEU A 73 12.98 12.19 0.31
N HIS A 74 14.17 11.62 0.51
CA HIS A 74 15.13 11.38 -0.58
C HIS A 74 14.65 10.25 -1.51
N HIS A 75 13.95 9.26 -0.97
CA HIS A 75 13.36 8.18 -1.77
C HIS A 75 12.42 8.71 -2.86
N LEU A 76 11.64 9.77 -2.58
CA LEU A 76 10.81 10.43 -3.61
C LEU A 76 11.63 10.94 -4.80
N ILE A 77 12.87 11.38 -4.56
CA ILE A 77 13.77 11.86 -5.62
C ILE A 77 14.33 10.66 -6.38
N TRP A 78 14.71 9.60 -5.68
CA TRP A 78 15.22 8.36 -6.29
C TRP A 78 14.21 7.73 -7.22
N GLU A 79 12.94 7.63 -6.83
CA GLU A 79 11.87 7.08 -7.68
C GLU A 79 11.73 7.81 -9.03
N VAL A 80 11.95 9.13 -9.06
CA VAL A 80 11.92 9.89 -10.32
C VAL A 80 13.23 9.73 -11.08
N ALA A 81 14.37 9.78 -10.39
CA ALA A 81 15.70 9.64 -10.99
C ALA A 81 15.94 8.24 -11.60
N ASP A 82 15.44 7.18 -10.97
CA ASP A 82 15.57 5.80 -11.43
C ASP A 82 14.80 5.58 -12.74
N ASN A 83 13.64 6.24 -12.90
CA ASN A 83 12.93 6.23 -14.18
C ASN A 83 13.75 6.90 -15.30
N SER A 84 14.47 7.99 -15.00
CA SER A 84 15.41 8.61 -15.95
C SER A 84 16.62 7.70 -16.23
N LEU A 85 17.14 7.01 -15.20
CA LEU A 85 18.24 6.06 -15.34
C LEU A 85 17.87 4.88 -16.24
N ASP A 86 16.64 4.38 -16.14
CA ASP A 86 16.15 3.31 -17.00
C ASP A 86 16.12 3.71 -18.48
N GLU A 87 15.80 4.97 -18.80
CA GLU A 87 15.90 5.49 -20.17
C GLU A 87 17.36 5.54 -20.64
N ALA A 88 18.29 5.91 -19.76
CA ALA A 88 19.71 5.92 -20.06
C ALA A 88 20.27 4.49 -20.27
N MET A 89 19.88 3.54 -19.42
CA MET A 89 20.24 2.12 -19.53
C MET A 89 19.68 1.48 -20.80
N ALA A 90 18.51 1.93 -21.26
CA ALA A 90 17.93 1.53 -22.53
C ALA A 90 18.55 2.24 -23.76
N GLY A 91 19.49 3.17 -23.55
CA GLY A 91 20.20 3.90 -24.60
C GLY A 91 19.44 5.08 -25.20
N TYR A 92 18.37 5.53 -24.55
CA TYR A 92 17.53 6.63 -25.03
C TYR A 92 17.85 7.99 -24.39
N ALA A 93 18.46 8.00 -23.20
CA ALA A 93 18.93 9.21 -22.55
C ALA A 93 20.46 9.19 -22.39
N ASN A 94 21.09 10.36 -22.44
CA ASN A 94 22.52 10.53 -22.15
C ASN A 94 22.82 11.65 -21.16
N GLU A 95 21.80 12.42 -20.78
CA GLU A 95 21.89 13.51 -19.82
C GLU A 95 20.72 13.41 -18.84
N ILE A 96 21.04 13.42 -17.55
CA ILE A 96 20.08 13.50 -16.46
C ILE A 96 20.53 14.64 -15.54
N GLU A 97 19.65 15.60 -15.31
CA GLU A 97 19.87 16.76 -14.48
C GLU A 97 18.96 16.69 -13.23
N ILE A 98 19.56 16.79 -12.05
CA ILE A 98 18.84 16.92 -10.78
C ILE A 98 19.15 18.29 -10.20
N ALA A 99 18.13 19.13 -10.06
CA ALA A 99 18.23 20.48 -9.54
C ALA A 99 17.42 20.67 -8.27
N LEU A 100 18.06 21.19 -7.23
CA LEU A 100 17.38 21.70 -6.04
C LEU A 100 16.91 23.13 -6.34
N LEU A 101 15.60 23.31 -6.35
CA LEU A 101 14.95 24.57 -6.68
C LEU A 101 14.53 25.30 -5.40
N PRO A 102 14.29 26.63 -5.46
CA PRO A 102 13.70 27.36 -4.36
C PRO A 102 12.35 26.76 -3.92
N ASN A 103 11.95 27.05 -2.67
CA ASN A 103 10.70 26.59 -2.06
C ASN A 103 10.61 25.07 -1.86
N ASN A 104 11.71 24.42 -1.48
CA ASN A 104 11.78 22.99 -1.18
C ASN A 104 11.28 22.12 -2.35
N ARG A 105 11.62 22.51 -3.58
CA ARG A 105 11.28 21.75 -4.79
C ARG A 105 12.52 21.08 -5.36
N VAL A 106 12.33 19.90 -5.93
CA VAL A 106 13.37 19.20 -6.68
C VAL A 106 12.85 18.99 -8.10
N ARG A 107 13.71 19.20 -9.09
CA ARG A 107 13.46 18.84 -10.48
C ARG A 107 14.42 17.75 -10.89
N VAL A 108 13.87 16.71 -11.50
CA VAL A 108 14.62 15.73 -12.29
C VAL A 108 14.23 15.96 -13.74
N LYS A 109 15.22 16.08 -14.62
CA LYS A 109 15.05 16.25 -16.06
C LYS A 109 15.95 15.26 -16.78
N ASP A 110 15.42 14.56 -17.76
CA ASP A 110 16.20 13.77 -18.70
C ASP A 110 15.89 14.18 -20.14
N ASN A 111 16.65 13.62 -21.08
CA ASN A 111 16.43 13.74 -22.51
C ASN A 111 16.05 12.39 -23.16
N GLY A 112 15.38 11.51 -22.41
CA GLY A 112 14.88 10.24 -22.89
C GLY A 112 13.69 10.38 -23.85
N ARG A 113 12.97 9.28 -24.08
CA ARG A 113 11.80 9.27 -25.00
C ARG A 113 10.64 10.10 -24.49
N GLY A 114 10.58 10.32 -23.18
CA GLY A 114 9.46 10.93 -22.48
C GLY A 114 8.32 9.94 -22.20
N ILE A 115 7.48 10.30 -21.23
CA ILE A 115 6.29 9.52 -20.89
C ILE A 115 5.25 9.64 -22.02
N PRO A 116 4.67 8.53 -22.52
CA PRO A 116 3.63 8.60 -23.55
C PRO A 116 2.44 9.45 -23.12
N VAL A 117 1.92 10.27 -24.03
CA VAL A 117 0.79 11.18 -23.78
C VAL A 117 -0.50 10.76 -24.49
N ASP A 118 -0.43 9.73 -25.35
CA ASP A 118 -1.59 9.20 -26.06
C ASP A 118 -2.63 8.60 -25.11
N ILE A 119 -3.87 8.51 -25.60
CA ILE A 119 -4.98 7.97 -24.82
C ILE A 119 -4.81 6.46 -24.61
N HIS A 120 -4.79 6.05 -23.35
CA HIS A 120 -4.71 4.67 -22.93
C HIS A 120 -6.08 3.99 -23.06
N SER A 121 -6.10 2.81 -23.69
CA SER A 121 -7.32 2.13 -24.15
C SER A 121 -8.27 1.71 -23.02
N HIS A 122 -7.75 1.37 -21.84
CA HIS A 122 -8.56 0.93 -20.70
C HIS A 122 -9.05 2.07 -19.82
N THR A 123 -8.15 3.00 -19.48
CA THR A 123 -8.46 4.11 -18.56
C THR A 123 -9.15 5.28 -19.27
N LYS A 124 -9.10 5.31 -20.62
CA LYS A 124 -9.65 6.39 -21.46
C LYS A 124 -9.06 7.78 -21.15
N LYS A 125 -7.91 7.79 -20.48
CA LYS A 125 -7.13 8.97 -20.10
C LYS A 125 -5.79 8.93 -20.81
N SER A 126 -5.01 10.02 -20.79
CA SER A 126 -3.64 9.96 -21.30
C SER A 126 -2.83 8.90 -20.54
N ALA A 127 -1.86 8.29 -21.22
CA ALA A 127 -0.95 7.35 -20.56
C ALA A 127 -0.18 8.05 -19.43
N LEU A 128 0.21 9.32 -19.60
CA LEU A 128 0.76 10.18 -18.55
C LEU A 128 -0.14 10.24 -17.29
N GLU A 129 -1.42 10.58 -17.44
CA GLU A 129 -2.33 10.62 -16.29
C GLU A 129 -2.51 9.23 -15.68
N THR A 130 -2.57 8.20 -16.52
CA THR A 130 -2.75 6.82 -16.07
C THR A 130 -1.61 6.37 -15.16
N VAL A 131 -0.35 6.59 -15.55
CA VAL A 131 0.82 6.19 -14.76
C VAL A 131 1.01 7.04 -13.50
N LEU A 132 0.58 8.30 -13.51
CA LEU A 132 0.70 9.20 -12.34
C LEU A 132 -0.41 9.01 -11.30
N CYS A 133 -1.59 8.54 -11.72
CA CYS A 133 -2.78 8.50 -10.86
C CYS A 133 -3.28 7.08 -10.53
N THR A 134 -2.68 6.04 -11.13
CA THR A 134 -3.09 4.65 -10.93
C THR A 134 -1.93 3.82 -10.41
N LEU A 135 -2.13 3.17 -9.26
CA LEU A 135 -1.15 2.22 -8.74
C LEU A 135 -1.05 1.01 -9.68
N HIS A 136 0.17 0.49 -9.82
CA HIS A 136 0.49 -0.68 -10.66
C HIS A 136 0.19 -0.48 -12.16
N ALA A 137 0.30 0.75 -12.65
CA ALA A 137 0.25 1.07 -14.07
C ALA A 137 1.64 1.52 -14.57
N GLY A 138 2.23 0.76 -15.48
CA GLY A 138 3.57 1.03 -16.02
C GLY A 138 3.94 0.12 -17.19
N GLY A 139 5.04 0.44 -17.87
CA GLY A 139 5.58 -0.36 -18.98
C GLY A 139 6.64 -1.39 -18.57
N LYS A 140 6.81 -1.59 -17.26
CA LYS A 140 7.75 -2.51 -16.62
C LYS A 140 6.99 -3.33 -15.57
#